data_AF-D6AQZ9-F1
#
_entry.id   AF-D6AQZ9-F1
#
_cell.length_a   1.000
_cell.length_b   1.000
_cell.length_c   1.000
_cell.angle_alpha   90.00
_cell.angle_beta   90.00
_cell.angle_gamma   90.00
#
_symmetry.space_group_name_H-M   'P 1'
#
loop_
_entity.id
_entity.type
_entity.pdbx_description
1 polymer ?
#
loop_
_entity_poly.entity_id
_entity_poly.type
_entity_poly.pdbx_seq_one_letter_code
_entity_poly.pdbx_strand_id
1 'polypeptide(L)'
;MVDAGGRGLVAVLGALVETVTGQAPVRGPRTASGKAAKAPVTVDGGSVVGLPVGGTPVEGVAEGGLPAGGLSADGPLDCPEDGGAGPAFEVIYLLEARDEQVARLRTRLDALGDSLVVVGGDGLWHVHVHVDDAGAAVEAGVEAGRPYRIRITHFATESGHDVRVQAEPAQRAVVVVVPGDGLAGLCTEAGATTVIARPGEPPASGELVDAIRRAHAREVVLLPNDAALRHTAAAAAEQARTEGVRVALVPTRAAVQGIAALAVHEPDRGFDEDVVAMTAAAGATRYAELAVAERQSWTMAGICQAGDILGLIDGDVAVIGADVPGTARTVLDRMLAAGGELVTLVLGEDVPDTLADALEEHVREGHLAVDTVVYRGGHQRAPLLIGVE
;
A
#
# COMPACT_ATOMS: atom_id res chain seq x y z
N MET A 1 29.72 -4.86 -4.54
CA MET A 1 29.94 -5.98 -3.59
C MET A 1 31.37 -5.91 -3.03
N VAL A 2 31.55 -5.39 -1.82
CA VAL A 2 32.62 -5.82 -0.91
C VAL A 2 32.03 -5.88 0.49
N ASP A 3 31.92 -7.09 1.01
CA ASP A 3 31.63 -7.43 2.40
C ASP A 3 32.55 -6.63 3.33
N ALA A 4 31.96 -5.70 4.10
CA ALA A 4 32.63 -5.04 5.20
C ALA A 4 32.16 -5.63 6.55
N GLY A 5 32.16 -6.96 6.67
CA GLY A 5 32.19 -7.63 7.96
C GLY A 5 33.26 -7.00 8.88
N GLY A 6 33.13 -7.20 10.20
CA GLY A 6 33.67 -6.41 11.32
C GLY A 6 35.07 -5.77 11.27
N ARG A 7 35.92 -6.06 10.28
CA ARG A 7 37.10 -5.27 9.91
C ARG A 7 36.79 -3.85 9.44
N GLY A 8 35.67 -3.63 8.74
CA GLY A 8 35.27 -2.28 8.30
C GLY A 8 35.03 -1.35 9.50
N LEU A 9 34.27 -1.84 10.47
CA LEU A 9 33.99 -1.12 11.71
C LEU A 9 35.25 -0.84 12.53
N VAL A 10 36.16 -1.81 12.64
CA VAL A 10 37.45 -1.63 13.36
C VAL A 10 38.35 -0.60 12.67
N ALA A 11 38.28 -0.46 11.34
CA ALA A 11 39.03 0.56 10.61
C ALA A 11 38.48 1.97 10.88
N VAL A 12 37.15 2.12 10.89
CA VAL A 12 36.48 3.41 11.16
C VAL A 12 36.71 3.84 12.62
N LEU A 13 36.54 2.92 13.58
CA LEU A 13 36.82 3.20 14.99
C LEU A 13 38.29 3.50 15.23
N GLY A 14 39.20 2.83 14.51
CA GLY A 14 40.62 3.13 14.58
C GLY A 14 40.96 4.55 14.11
N ALA A 15 40.36 4.98 12.99
CA ALA A 15 40.53 6.33 12.47
C ALA A 15 39.93 7.41 13.40
N LEU A 16 38.80 7.11 14.05
CA LEU A 16 38.19 8.01 15.02
C LEU A 16 39.07 8.20 16.26
N VAL A 17 39.60 7.10 16.82
CA VAL A 17 40.52 7.16 17.97
C VAL A 17 41.78 7.95 17.63
N GLU A 18 42.37 7.74 16.46
CA GLU A 18 43.55 8.48 16.01
C GLU A 18 43.25 9.98 15.85
N THR A 19 42.08 10.33 15.32
CA THR A 19 41.66 11.73 15.12
C THR A 19 41.44 12.46 16.45
N VAL A 20 40.83 11.79 17.44
CA VAL A 20 40.49 12.40 18.72
C VAL A 20 41.69 12.42 19.68
N THR A 21 42.55 11.41 19.63
CA THR A 21 43.64 11.24 20.61
C THR A 21 45.03 11.56 20.07
N GLY A 22 45.19 11.70 18.74
CA GLY A 22 46.49 11.89 18.09
C GLY A 22 47.42 10.67 18.18
N GLN A 23 46.90 9.49 18.52
CA GLN A 23 47.66 8.25 18.68
C GLN A 23 47.00 7.14 17.86
N ALA A 24 47.76 6.52 16.96
CA ALA A 24 47.28 5.39 16.17
C ALA A 24 47.15 4.12 17.05
N PRO A 25 46.03 3.38 16.99
CA PRO A 25 45.85 2.18 17.81
C PRO A 25 46.79 1.03 17.42
N VAL A 26 47.44 0.42 18.42
CA VAL A 26 48.40 -0.68 18.24
C VAL A 26 47.66 -1.95 17.79
N ARG A 27 47.96 -2.43 16.58
CA ARG A 27 47.39 -3.69 16.06
C ARG A 27 48.11 -4.90 16.66
N GLY A 28 47.41 -5.72 17.44
CA GLY A 28 47.92 -6.99 17.96
C GLY A 28 48.10 -8.07 16.87
N PRO A 29 48.94 -9.10 17.11
CA PRO A 29 49.18 -10.17 16.14
C PRO A 29 47.93 -11.04 15.92
N ARG A 30 47.60 -11.30 14.64
CA ARG A 30 46.40 -12.03 14.21
C ARG A 30 46.62 -13.55 14.34
N THR A 31 45.83 -14.22 15.17
CA THR A 31 45.70 -15.68 15.14
C THR A 31 44.67 -16.09 14.08
N ALA A 32 45.03 -17.07 13.24
CA ALA A 32 44.14 -17.64 12.24
C ALA A 32 43.33 -18.79 12.87
N SER A 33 42.00 -18.71 12.81
CA SER A 33 41.05 -19.80 13.08
C SER A 33 40.02 -19.72 11.95
N GLY A 34 39.69 -20.74 11.17
CA GLY A 34 39.69 -22.19 11.40
C GLY A 34 38.27 -22.67 11.16
N LYS A 35 37.96 -23.16 9.94
CA LYS A 35 36.64 -23.69 9.55
C LYS A 35 36.21 -24.82 10.52
N ALA A 36 35.05 -24.71 11.14
CA ALA A 36 34.41 -25.80 11.87
C ALA A 36 33.11 -26.22 11.17
N ALA A 37 33.09 -27.47 10.72
CA ALA A 37 31.93 -28.18 10.17
C ALA A 37 30.94 -28.56 11.29
N LYS A 38 29.63 -28.53 11.00
CA LYS A 38 28.59 -29.10 11.88
C LYS A 38 28.06 -30.41 11.30
N ALA A 39 28.19 -31.48 12.08
CA ALA A 39 27.54 -32.77 11.90
C ALA A 39 26.09 -32.74 12.47
N PRO A 40 25.18 -33.62 11.99
CA PRO A 40 23.78 -33.62 12.40
C PRO A 40 23.53 -34.35 13.73
N VAL A 41 22.52 -33.89 14.47
CA VAL A 41 22.03 -34.48 15.72
C VAL A 41 20.80 -35.35 15.43
N THR A 42 20.84 -36.59 15.91
CA THR A 42 19.74 -37.57 15.90
C THR A 42 18.78 -37.35 17.08
N VAL A 43 17.48 -37.48 16.85
CA VAL A 43 16.45 -37.65 17.90
C VAL A 43 15.64 -38.90 17.59
N ASP A 44 15.52 -39.75 18.60
CA ASP A 44 14.94 -41.09 18.59
C ASP A 44 13.43 -41.08 18.90
N GLY A 45 12.77 -42.18 18.56
CA GLY A 45 11.34 -42.28 18.23
C GLY A 45 10.31 -42.35 19.38
N GLY A 46 9.05 -42.21 18.95
CA GLY A 46 7.83 -42.42 19.73
C GLY A 46 6.65 -42.65 18.80
N SER A 47 6.32 -43.93 18.58
CA SER A 47 5.31 -44.46 17.64
C SER A 47 3.91 -44.55 18.27
N VAL A 48 2.85 -44.35 17.48
CA VAL A 48 1.61 -45.16 17.54
C VAL A 48 0.72 -45.01 16.27
N VAL A 49 0.55 -46.13 15.54
CA VAL A 49 -0.64 -46.69 14.83
C VAL A 49 -1.36 -45.81 13.76
N GLY A 50 -1.66 -46.20 12.52
CA GLY A 50 -1.66 -47.48 11.80
C GLY A 50 -2.91 -47.66 10.90
N LEU A 51 -2.79 -47.32 9.60
CA LEU A 51 -3.39 -47.94 8.37
C LEU A 51 -4.92 -47.89 8.08
N PRO A 52 -5.40 -48.13 6.82
CA PRO A 52 -4.67 -48.49 5.59
C PRO A 52 -4.97 -47.68 4.29
N VAL A 53 -4.10 -47.94 3.32
CA VAL A 53 -4.06 -47.54 1.89
C VAL A 53 -4.79 -48.57 1.01
N GLY A 54 -5.30 -48.17 -0.15
CA GLY A 54 -5.61 -49.09 -1.26
C GLY A 54 -5.69 -48.38 -2.63
N GLY A 55 -4.85 -48.79 -3.59
CA GLY A 55 -4.97 -48.41 -5.00
C GLY A 55 -3.65 -48.44 -5.79
N THR A 56 -3.36 -49.56 -6.45
CA THR A 56 -2.21 -49.86 -7.33
C THR A 56 -2.35 -49.29 -8.76
N PRO A 57 -1.24 -49.20 -9.54
CA PRO A 57 -1.20 -48.58 -10.88
C PRO A 57 -1.40 -49.58 -12.03
N VAL A 58 -1.66 -49.08 -13.25
CA VAL A 58 -1.63 -49.86 -14.51
C VAL A 58 -0.97 -49.08 -15.65
N GLU A 59 -0.10 -49.79 -16.38
CA GLU A 59 0.64 -49.39 -17.58
C GLU A 59 -0.19 -49.50 -18.89
N GLY A 60 0.17 -48.65 -19.87
CA GLY A 60 0.42 -49.00 -21.28
C GLY A 60 -0.74 -49.29 -22.25
N VAL A 61 -0.75 -48.62 -23.42
CA VAL A 61 -0.48 -49.16 -24.79
C VAL A 61 -0.79 -48.08 -25.86
N ALA A 62 0.05 -48.07 -26.91
CA ALA A 62 0.06 -47.27 -28.16
C ALA A 62 -1.18 -47.55 -29.09
N GLU A 63 -1.47 -46.91 -30.22
CA GLU A 63 -0.71 -46.53 -31.43
C GLU A 63 -1.56 -45.61 -32.33
N GLY A 64 -0.92 -44.95 -33.32
CA GLY A 64 -1.56 -44.60 -34.59
C GLY A 64 -1.16 -43.24 -35.19
N GLY A 65 -0.22 -43.24 -36.14
CA GLY A 65 0.36 -42.05 -36.77
C GLY A 65 -0.30 -41.56 -38.08
N LEU A 66 -0.03 -40.27 -38.39
CA LEU A 66 0.39 -39.59 -39.65
C LEU A 66 -0.34 -39.90 -41.00
N PRO A 67 -0.35 -39.01 -42.04
CA PRO A 67 0.62 -37.93 -42.38
C PRO A 67 0.00 -36.56 -42.77
N ALA A 68 0.69 -35.43 -42.55
CA ALA A 68 1.62 -34.68 -43.43
C ALA A 68 1.04 -34.12 -44.76
N GLY A 69 1.05 -32.78 -44.88
CA GLY A 69 0.89 -32.03 -46.12
C GLY A 69 1.33 -30.58 -45.89
N GLY A 70 2.56 -30.25 -46.29
CA GLY A 70 3.11 -28.90 -46.22
C GLY A 70 2.90 -28.11 -47.51
N LEU A 71 2.78 -26.79 -47.39
CA LEU A 71 3.08 -25.81 -48.45
C LEU A 71 3.60 -24.53 -47.79
N SER A 72 4.78 -24.09 -48.21
CA SER A 72 5.41 -22.80 -47.87
C SER A 72 4.97 -21.70 -48.83
N ALA A 73 4.81 -20.47 -48.35
CA ALA A 73 5.04 -19.24 -49.14
C ALA A 73 5.22 -18.01 -48.22
N ASP A 74 6.17 -17.16 -48.61
CA ASP A 74 6.61 -15.90 -48.01
C ASP A 74 5.56 -14.77 -47.95
N GLY A 75 5.74 -13.83 -47.01
CA GLY A 75 5.26 -12.44 -47.10
C GLY A 75 4.68 -11.87 -45.80
N PRO A 76 5.05 -10.65 -45.37
CA PRO A 76 4.69 -10.10 -44.06
C PRO A 76 3.20 -9.73 -44.02
N LEU A 77 2.50 -10.24 -43.01
CA LEU A 77 1.15 -9.77 -42.69
C LEU A 77 1.28 -8.49 -41.87
N ASP A 78 1.16 -7.36 -42.57
CA ASP A 78 0.70 -6.10 -41.97
C ASP A 78 -0.73 -6.35 -41.45
N CYS A 79 -0.85 -6.52 -40.14
CA CYS A 79 -2.13 -6.45 -39.45
C CYS A 79 -2.39 -4.95 -39.17
N PRO A 80 -3.52 -4.37 -39.59
CA PRO A 80 -3.85 -3.01 -39.18
C PRO A 80 -4.06 -2.99 -37.65
N GLU A 81 -3.33 -2.12 -36.97
CA GLU A 81 -3.59 -1.77 -35.57
C GLU A 81 -4.93 -1.03 -35.51
N ASP A 82 -6.00 -1.76 -35.22
CA ASP A 82 -7.27 -1.18 -34.79
C ASP A 82 -7.55 -1.67 -33.37
N GLY A 83 -7.05 -0.89 -32.40
CA GLY A 83 -7.20 -1.10 -30.97
C GLY A 83 -7.66 0.21 -30.35
N GLY A 84 -8.89 0.62 -30.68
CA GLY A 84 -9.51 1.87 -30.25
C GLY A 84 -9.42 2.07 -28.74
N ALA A 85 -8.61 3.05 -28.34
CA ALA A 85 -8.77 3.70 -27.06
C ALA A 85 -10.15 4.38 -27.05
N GLY A 86 -10.95 4.14 -26.02
CA GLY A 86 -12.23 4.81 -25.89
C GLY A 86 -12.09 6.34 -25.81
N PRO A 87 -13.20 7.07 -26.00
CA PRO A 87 -13.21 8.52 -26.19
C PRO A 87 -12.54 9.27 -25.04
N ALA A 88 -11.63 10.20 -25.34
CA ALA A 88 -10.84 10.93 -24.35
C ALA A 88 -11.64 11.98 -23.53
N PHE A 89 -12.77 12.46 -24.05
CA PHE A 89 -13.57 13.50 -23.43
C PHE A 89 -15.06 13.16 -23.39
N GLU A 90 -15.72 13.62 -22.34
CA GLU A 90 -17.16 13.75 -22.25
C GLU A 90 -17.56 15.21 -22.45
N VAL A 91 -18.41 15.46 -23.43
CA VAL A 91 -18.93 16.80 -23.73
C VAL A 91 -20.44 16.79 -23.50
N ILE A 92 -20.88 17.62 -22.55
CA ILE A 92 -22.29 17.80 -22.22
C ILE A 92 -22.66 19.28 -22.38
N TYR A 93 -23.71 19.58 -23.12
CA TYR A 93 -24.22 20.95 -23.23
C TYR A 93 -25.73 20.99 -23.50
N LEU A 94 -26.34 22.13 -23.17
CA LEU A 94 -27.67 22.49 -23.63
C LEU A 94 -27.56 23.25 -24.95
N LEU A 95 -28.51 23.03 -25.85
CA LEU A 95 -28.52 23.62 -27.19
C LEU A 95 -29.91 24.18 -27.51
N GLU A 96 -29.96 25.48 -27.79
CA GLU A 96 -31.10 26.11 -28.45
C GLU A 96 -30.98 25.96 -29.97
N ALA A 97 -31.81 25.12 -30.59
CA ALA A 97 -31.79 24.84 -32.03
C ALA A 97 -33.14 24.27 -32.53
N ARG A 98 -33.46 24.47 -33.82
CA ARG A 98 -34.65 23.86 -34.46
C ARG A 98 -34.40 22.38 -34.75
N ASP A 99 -35.46 21.59 -34.78
CA ASP A 99 -35.42 20.13 -34.97
C ASP A 99 -34.61 19.69 -36.20
N GLU A 100 -34.74 20.40 -37.33
CA GLU A 100 -33.98 20.12 -38.56
C GLU A 100 -32.45 20.29 -38.39
N GLN A 101 -32.03 21.23 -37.54
CA GLN A 101 -30.62 21.50 -37.27
C GLN A 101 -30.03 20.45 -36.32
N VAL A 102 -30.84 19.94 -35.39
CA VAL A 102 -30.45 18.87 -34.46
C VAL A 102 -30.30 17.53 -35.17
N ALA A 103 -31.12 17.25 -36.20
CA ALA A 103 -30.94 16.07 -37.02
C ALA A 103 -29.55 16.04 -37.69
N ARG A 104 -29.07 17.19 -38.19
CA ARG A 104 -27.72 17.32 -38.77
C ARG A 104 -26.62 17.23 -37.73
N LEU A 105 -26.84 17.81 -36.56
CA LEU A 105 -25.91 17.72 -35.43
C LEU A 105 -25.70 16.27 -35.00
N ARG A 106 -26.78 15.48 -34.91
CA ARG A 106 -26.69 14.07 -34.55
C ARG A 106 -25.75 13.31 -35.50
N THR A 107 -25.95 13.44 -36.80
CA THR A 107 -25.09 12.78 -37.80
C THR A 107 -23.61 13.18 -37.68
N ARG A 108 -23.34 14.44 -37.34
CA ARG A 108 -21.95 14.93 -37.20
C ARG A 108 -21.30 14.45 -35.90
N LEU A 109 -22.03 14.43 -34.79
CA LEU A 109 -21.51 13.95 -33.50
C LEU A 109 -21.35 12.43 -33.46
N ASP A 110 -22.22 11.68 -34.15
CA ASP A 110 -22.12 10.22 -34.29
C ASP A 110 -20.86 9.80 -35.07
N ALA A 111 -20.35 10.67 -35.96
CA ALA A 111 -19.08 10.47 -36.65
C ALA A 111 -17.85 10.89 -35.83
N LEU A 112 -18.05 11.62 -34.72
CA LEU A 112 -16.98 12.15 -33.86
C LEU A 112 -16.80 11.35 -32.58
N GLY A 113 -17.73 10.45 -32.24
CA GLY A 113 -17.76 9.80 -30.93
C GLY A 113 -18.60 8.53 -30.86
N ASP A 114 -18.29 7.70 -29.88
CA ASP A 114 -18.82 6.32 -29.80
C ASP A 114 -20.10 6.20 -28.97
N SER A 115 -20.49 7.26 -28.28
CA SER A 115 -21.69 7.29 -27.42
C SER A 115 -22.33 8.67 -27.48
N LEU A 116 -23.38 8.78 -28.28
CA LEU A 116 -24.15 10.00 -28.49
C LEU A 116 -25.56 9.87 -27.89
N VAL A 117 -25.89 10.78 -27.00
CA VAL A 117 -27.23 10.96 -26.44
C VAL A 117 -27.68 12.39 -26.67
N VAL A 118 -28.72 12.57 -27.48
CA VAL A 118 -29.37 13.88 -27.70
C VAL A 118 -30.83 13.75 -27.35
N VAL A 119 -31.27 14.44 -26.28
CA VAL A 119 -32.62 14.35 -25.74
C VAL A 119 -33.21 15.75 -25.60
N GLY A 120 -34.41 15.99 -26.10
CA GLY A 120 -35.02 17.32 -26.10
C GLY A 120 -36.19 17.47 -27.07
N GLY A 121 -36.73 18.68 -27.16
CA GLY A 121 -37.87 19.07 -27.98
C GLY A 121 -38.22 20.55 -27.79
N ASP A 122 -39.06 21.11 -28.67
CA ASP A 122 -39.53 22.50 -28.61
C ASP A 122 -38.41 23.55 -28.56
N GLY A 123 -37.35 23.34 -29.35
CA GLY A 123 -36.26 24.29 -29.51
C GLY A 123 -35.13 24.19 -28.49
N LEU A 124 -35.23 23.28 -27.50
CA LEU A 124 -34.19 23.05 -26.50
C LEU A 124 -33.78 21.58 -26.40
N TRP A 125 -32.46 21.35 -26.40
CA TRP A 125 -31.87 20.02 -26.50
C TRP A 125 -30.72 19.83 -25.50
N HIS A 126 -30.63 18.65 -24.90
CA HIS A 126 -29.52 18.22 -24.07
C HIS A 126 -28.66 17.24 -24.88
N VAL A 127 -27.40 17.61 -25.09
CA VAL A 127 -26.43 16.82 -25.85
C VAL A 127 -25.40 16.28 -24.88
N HIS A 128 -25.15 14.98 -24.98
CA HIS A 128 -24.09 14.27 -24.28
C HIS A 128 -23.40 13.39 -25.31
N VAL A 129 -22.13 13.66 -25.54
CA VAL A 129 -21.32 12.89 -26.48
C VAL A 129 -19.96 12.58 -25.87
N HIS A 130 -19.49 11.36 -26.07
CA HIS A 130 -18.11 10.99 -25.76
C HIS A 130 -17.28 11.04 -27.04
N VAL A 131 -16.25 11.88 -27.07
CA VAL A 131 -15.44 12.19 -28.27
C VAL A 131 -13.95 12.26 -27.91
N ASP A 132 -13.09 12.06 -28.90
CA ASP A 132 -11.65 12.32 -28.74
C ASP A 132 -11.27 13.79 -28.93
N ASP A 133 -12.15 14.57 -29.56
CA ASP A 133 -11.98 16.01 -29.76
C ASP A 133 -13.18 16.79 -29.21
N ALA A 134 -13.01 17.31 -27.99
CA ALA A 134 -14.04 18.13 -27.36
C ALA A 134 -14.30 19.45 -28.09
N GLY A 135 -13.31 19.99 -28.80
CA GLY A 135 -13.44 21.21 -29.60
C GLY A 135 -14.36 20.97 -30.78
N ALA A 136 -14.13 19.90 -31.54
CA ALA A 136 -14.96 19.52 -32.67
C ALA A 136 -16.43 19.28 -32.27
N ALA A 137 -16.68 18.69 -31.09
CA ALA A 137 -18.03 18.49 -30.57
C ALA A 137 -18.74 19.81 -30.22
N VAL A 138 -18.02 20.77 -29.61
CA VAL A 138 -18.59 22.09 -29.28
C VAL A 138 -18.81 22.92 -30.54
N GLU A 139 -17.87 22.89 -31.50
CA GLU A 139 -18.00 23.57 -32.78
C GLU A 139 -19.21 23.06 -33.57
N ALA A 140 -19.42 21.74 -33.60
CA ALA A 140 -20.62 21.16 -34.18
C ALA A 140 -21.91 21.70 -33.52
N GLY A 141 -21.90 21.86 -32.18
CA GLY A 141 -22.99 22.49 -31.44
C GLY A 141 -23.21 23.97 -31.80
N VAL A 142 -22.16 24.75 -31.99
CA VAL A 142 -22.22 26.16 -32.40
C VAL A 142 -22.73 26.32 -33.83
N GLU A 143 -22.35 25.43 -34.75
CA GLU A 143 -22.87 25.46 -36.12
C GLU A 143 -24.38 25.12 -36.17
N ALA A 144 -24.83 24.22 -35.31
CA ALA A 144 -26.23 23.80 -35.26
C ALA A 144 -27.16 24.81 -34.56
N GLY A 145 -26.66 25.56 -33.59
CA GLY A 145 -27.46 26.51 -32.81
C GLY A 145 -26.66 27.26 -31.76
N ARG A 146 -27.29 27.56 -30.62
CA ARG A 146 -26.63 28.29 -29.51
C ARG A 146 -26.39 27.33 -28.35
N PRO A 147 -25.18 26.75 -28.20
CA PRO A 147 -24.86 25.93 -27.05
C PRO A 147 -24.62 26.80 -25.82
N TYR A 148 -25.06 26.33 -24.65
CA TYR A 148 -24.84 27.00 -23.37
C TYR A 148 -24.78 25.97 -22.25
N ARG A 149 -24.16 26.38 -21.12
CA ARG A 149 -23.80 25.47 -20.01
C ARG A 149 -22.96 24.27 -20.50
N ILE A 150 -21.99 24.56 -21.35
CA ILE A 150 -21.05 23.56 -21.87
C ILE A 150 -20.17 23.06 -20.73
N ARG A 151 -20.12 21.75 -20.58
CA ARG A 151 -19.27 21.02 -19.65
C ARG A 151 -18.44 20.04 -20.46
N ILE A 152 -17.13 20.15 -20.34
CA ILE A 152 -16.18 19.24 -20.95
C ILE A 152 -15.43 18.58 -19.81
N THR A 153 -15.60 17.28 -19.68
CA THR A 153 -14.89 16.45 -18.71
C THR A 153 -13.87 15.66 -19.51
N HIS A 154 -12.59 15.95 -19.33
CA HIS A 154 -11.55 15.06 -19.85
C HIS A 154 -11.47 13.84 -18.92
N PHE A 155 -11.51 12.63 -19.48
CA PHE A 155 -11.45 11.42 -18.66
C PHE A 155 -10.06 11.20 -18.03
N ALA A 156 -9.05 11.99 -18.41
CA ALA A 156 -7.73 11.93 -17.82
C ALA A 156 -7.33 13.26 -17.14
N THR A 157 -7.81 13.54 -15.94
CA THR A 157 -7.15 14.50 -15.02
C THR A 157 -7.53 14.12 -13.58
N GLU A 158 -6.61 13.77 -12.68
CA GLU A 158 -5.59 14.68 -12.13
C GLU A 158 -4.18 14.08 -12.07
N SER A 159 -3.28 14.58 -12.92
CA SER A 159 -1.82 14.61 -12.69
C SER A 159 -1.24 15.62 -13.68
N GLY A 160 -0.63 16.68 -13.18
CA GLY A 160 0.02 17.70 -14.00
C GLY A 160 1.24 17.13 -14.73
N HIS A 161 1.30 17.40 -16.04
CA HIS A 161 2.49 17.43 -16.89
C HIS A 161 3.61 16.42 -16.57
N ASP A 162 3.51 15.24 -17.18
CA ASP A 162 4.66 14.63 -17.84
C ASP A 162 4.20 13.84 -19.06
N VAL A 163 5.01 13.90 -20.11
CA VAL A 163 4.87 13.13 -21.35
C VAL A 163 4.64 11.66 -20.98
N ARG A 164 3.48 11.08 -21.32
CA ARG A 164 3.24 9.62 -21.21
C ARG A 164 4.06 8.89 -22.28
N VAL A 165 5.38 8.86 -22.08
CA VAL A 165 6.12 7.62 -22.24
C VAL A 165 5.35 6.63 -21.37
N GLN A 166 4.87 5.52 -21.93
CA GLN A 166 4.37 4.44 -21.10
C GLN A 166 5.52 4.08 -20.16
N ALA A 167 5.45 4.56 -18.92
CA ALA A 167 6.48 4.26 -17.94
C ALA A 167 6.50 2.74 -17.83
N GLU A 168 7.66 2.15 -18.09
CA GLU A 168 7.87 0.74 -17.85
C GLU A 168 7.38 0.43 -16.43
N PRO A 169 6.58 -0.63 -16.23
CA PRO A 169 6.08 -0.97 -14.92
C PRO A 169 7.27 -1.08 -13.95
N ALA A 170 7.13 -0.42 -12.80
CA ALA A 170 8.15 -0.47 -11.77
C ALA A 170 8.44 -1.94 -11.41
N GLN A 171 9.67 -2.24 -11.05
CA GLN A 171 9.99 -3.60 -10.63
C GLN A 171 9.19 -3.98 -9.39
N ARG A 172 9.11 -3.06 -8.43
CA ARG A 172 8.40 -3.25 -7.17
C ARG A 172 7.71 -1.97 -6.72
N ALA A 173 6.55 -2.14 -6.08
CA ALA A 173 5.89 -1.09 -5.34
C ALA A 173 5.35 -1.62 -4.01
N VAL A 174 5.13 -0.71 -3.06
CA VAL A 174 4.43 -1.00 -1.81
C VAL A 174 3.07 -0.30 -1.85
N VAL A 175 2.00 -1.03 -1.56
CA VAL A 175 0.66 -0.47 -1.35
C VAL A 175 0.37 -0.52 0.15
N VAL A 176 0.00 0.62 0.73
CA VAL A 176 -0.23 0.74 2.17
C VAL A 176 -1.58 1.38 2.46
N VAL A 177 -2.35 0.76 3.35
CA VAL A 177 -3.59 1.33 3.85
C VAL A 177 -3.30 2.13 5.12
N VAL A 178 -3.81 3.35 5.23
CA VAL A 178 -3.52 4.25 6.36
C VAL A 178 -4.79 4.97 6.85
N PRO A 179 -4.95 5.24 8.15
CA PRO A 179 -6.18 5.80 8.72
C PRO A 179 -6.32 7.34 8.58
N GLY A 180 -5.34 8.03 7.99
CA GLY A 180 -5.29 9.48 7.90
C GLY A 180 -4.38 10.00 6.79
N ASP A 181 -4.60 11.26 6.40
CA ASP A 181 -3.90 11.98 5.33
C ASP A 181 -2.43 12.30 5.68
N GLY A 182 -2.13 12.56 6.96
CA GLY A 182 -0.74 12.78 7.41
C GLY A 182 0.14 11.54 7.19
N LEU A 183 -0.37 10.36 7.56
CA LEU A 183 0.31 9.09 7.26
C LEU A 183 0.33 8.78 5.76
N ALA A 184 -0.70 9.17 5.02
CA ALA A 184 -0.70 9.00 3.56
C ALA A 184 0.43 9.82 2.91
N GLY A 185 0.64 11.06 3.36
CA GLY A 185 1.77 11.89 2.96
C GLY A 185 3.11 11.22 3.26
N LEU A 186 3.33 10.82 4.51
CA LEU A 186 4.57 10.14 4.95
C LEU A 186 4.88 8.89 4.13
N CYS A 187 3.89 8.03 3.93
CA CYS A 187 4.05 6.81 3.16
C CYS A 187 4.30 7.09 1.66
N THR A 188 3.67 8.12 1.10
CA THR A 188 3.90 8.54 -0.29
C THR A 188 5.30 9.09 -0.47
N GLU A 189 5.80 9.89 0.47
CA GLU A 189 7.19 10.39 0.49
C GLU A 189 8.21 9.25 0.57
N ALA A 190 7.86 8.16 1.26
CA ALA A 190 8.64 6.93 1.31
C ALA A 190 8.45 6.02 0.08
N GLY A 191 7.73 6.47 -0.95
CA GLY A 191 7.56 5.76 -2.23
C GLY A 191 6.43 4.73 -2.27
N ALA A 192 5.56 4.68 -1.27
CA ALA A 192 4.41 3.78 -1.25
C ALA A 192 3.17 4.40 -1.94
N THR A 193 2.38 3.56 -2.59
CA THR A 193 1.04 3.91 -3.06
C THR A 193 0.05 3.76 -1.91
N THR A 194 -0.64 4.85 -1.55
CA THR A 194 -1.48 4.85 -0.34
C THR A 194 -2.97 4.66 -0.64
N VAL A 195 -3.66 4.00 0.28
CA VAL A 195 -5.13 3.93 0.35
C VAL A 195 -5.55 4.48 1.70
N ILE A 196 -6.37 5.53 1.72
CA ILE A 196 -6.85 6.12 2.96
C ILE A 196 -8.07 5.33 3.44
N ALA A 197 -7.96 4.68 4.61
CA ALA A 197 -9.08 4.06 5.29
C ALA A 197 -9.89 5.14 6.02
N ARG A 198 -11.12 5.35 5.57
CA ARG A 198 -11.98 6.38 6.15
C ARG A 198 -12.54 5.90 7.50
N PRO A 199 -12.71 6.82 8.47
CA PRO A 199 -13.35 6.54 9.76
C PRO A 199 -14.67 5.75 9.68
N GLY A 200 -14.63 4.43 9.90
CA GLY A 200 -15.82 3.56 9.89
C GLY A 200 -16.27 3.08 8.51
N GLU A 201 -15.50 3.40 7.47
CA GLU A 201 -15.67 2.95 6.10
C GLU A 201 -14.35 2.31 5.64
N PRO A 202 -14.09 1.04 6.02
CA PRO A 202 -12.88 0.34 5.58
C PRO A 202 -12.89 0.17 4.06
N PRO A 203 -11.72 0.25 3.38
CA PRO A 203 -11.66 0.13 1.93
C PRO A 203 -12.18 -1.23 1.46
N ALA A 204 -12.94 -1.23 0.38
CA ALA A 204 -13.39 -2.45 -0.28
C ALA A 204 -12.23 -3.14 -1.02
N SER A 205 -12.39 -4.43 -1.35
CA SER A 205 -11.37 -5.18 -2.11
C SER A 205 -11.08 -4.55 -3.46
N GLY A 206 -12.10 -3.99 -4.12
CA GLY A 206 -11.95 -3.26 -5.39
C GLY A 206 -11.04 -2.04 -5.27
N GLU A 207 -11.16 -1.28 -4.18
CA GLU A 207 -10.28 -0.10 -3.94
C GLU A 207 -8.83 -0.52 -3.74
N LEU A 208 -8.58 -1.65 -3.07
CA LEU A 208 -7.24 -2.21 -2.91
C LEU A 208 -6.68 -2.73 -4.24
N VAL A 209 -7.50 -3.38 -5.08
CA VAL A 209 -7.09 -3.80 -6.42
C VAL A 209 -6.75 -2.59 -7.28
N ASP A 210 -7.56 -1.54 -7.26
CA ASP A 210 -7.30 -0.32 -8.01
C ASP A 210 -6.02 0.37 -7.52
N ALA A 211 -5.72 0.31 -6.22
CA ALA A 211 -4.44 0.79 -5.69
C ALA A 211 -3.25 -0.04 -6.18
N ILE A 212 -3.38 -1.37 -6.21
CA ILE A 212 -2.35 -2.27 -6.78
C ILE A 212 -2.11 -1.95 -8.26
N ARG A 213 -3.17 -1.67 -9.02
CA ARG A 213 -3.07 -1.27 -10.44
C ARG A 213 -2.42 0.10 -10.60
N ARG A 214 -2.81 1.09 -9.78
CA ARG A 214 -2.21 2.43 -9.79
C ARG A 214 -0.72 2.42 -9.43
N ALA A 215 -0.29 1.47 -8.60
CA ALA A 215 1.11 1.29 -8.27
C ALA A 215 1.98 0.88 -9.48
N HIS A 216 1.34 0.36 -10.56
CA HIS A 216 1.95 0.04 -11.85
C HIS A 216 3.29 -0.70 -11.73
N ALA A 217 3.29 -1.79 -10.96
CA ALA A 217 4.48 -2.58 -10.67
C ALA A 217 4.30 -4.08 -10.96
N ARG A 218 5.39 -4.77 -11.28
CA ARG A 218 5.40 -6.23 -11.50
C ARG A 218 5.26 -7.00 -10.19
N GLU A 219 5.86 -6.45 -9.14
CA GLU A 219 5.82 -6.99 -7.79
C GLU A 219 5.20 -5.96 -6.83
N VAL A 220 4.25 -6.39 -6.00
CA VAL A 220 3.58 -5.51 -5.04
C VAL A 220 3.57 -6.12 -3.65
N VAL A 221 3.99 -5.34 -2.67
CA VAL A 221 3.81 -5.65 -1.25
C VAL A 221 2.60 -4.88 -0.72
N LEU A 222 1.61 -5.56 -0.18
CA LEU A 222 0.40 -4.96 0.40
C LEU A 222 0.48 -4.96 1.93
N LEU A 223 0.34 -3.78 2.54
CA LEU A 223 0.34 -3.52 3.98
C LEU A 223 -1.07 -3.07 4.44
N PRO A 224 -1.90 -3.96 5.01
CA PRO A 224 -3.29 -3.63 5.37
C PRO A 224 -3.42 -2.70 6.57
N ASN A 225 -2.48 -2.77 7.52
CA ASN A 225 -2.42 -1.93 8.72
C ASN A 225 -3.69 -1.95 9.60
N ASP A 226 -4.56 -2.93 9.39
CA ASP A 226 -5.77 -3.17 10.15
C ASP A 226 -6.07 -4.66 10.08
N ALA A 227 -6.19 -5.30 11.25
CA ALA A 227 -6.49 -6.72 11.33
C ALA A 227 -7.83 -7.10 10.65
N ALA A 228 -8.81 -6.19 10.63
CA ALA A 228 -10.10 -6.39 9.97
C ALA A 228 -9.96 -6.46 8.44
N LEU A 229 -8.93 -5.83 7.87
CA LEU A 229 -8.68 -5.81 6.42
C LEU A 229 -8.01 -7.08 5.89
N ARG A 230 -7.61 -8.03 6.75
CA ARG A 230 -6.89 -9.25 6.33
C ARG A 230 -7.60 -10.00 5.21
N HIS A 231 -8.91 -10.23 5.34
CA HIS A 231 -9.68 -10.96 4.33
C HIS A 231 -9.85 -10.16 3.04
N THR A 232 -10.13 -8.86 3.16
CA THR A 232 -10.27 -7.94 2.03
C THR A 232 -8.97 -7.81 1.23
N ALA A 233 -7.85 -7.66 1.93
CA ALA A 233 -6.52 -7.57 1.34
C ALA A 233 -6.10 -8.90 0.68
N ALA A 234 -6.42 -10.05 1.29
CA ALA A 234 -6.17 -11.35 0.68
C ALA A 234 -6.97 -11.52 -0.63
N ALA A 235 -8.24 -11.11 -0.67
CA ALA A 235 -9.06 -11.15 -1.87
C ALA A 235 -8.49 -10.24 -2.97
N ALA A 236 -8.08 -9.02 -2.63
CA ALA A 236 -7.45 -8.09 -3.58
C ALA A 236 -6.13 -8.63 -4.13
N ALA A 237 -5.29 -9.23 -3.27
CA ALA A 237 -4.03 -9.84 -3.68
C ALA A 237 -4.22 -11.07 -4.57
N GLU A 238 -5.28 -11.86 -4.36
CA GLU A 238 -5.61 -12.99 -5.24
C GLU A 238 -6.07 -12.49 -6.60
N GLN A 239 -6.97 -11.50 -6.64
CA GLN A 239 -7.42 -10.90 -7.89
C GLN A 239 -6.26 -10.30 -8.69
N ALA A 240 -5.41 -9.48 -8.09
CA ALA A 240 -4.24 -8.91 -8.76
C ALA A 240 -3.26 -9.99 -9.27
N ARG A 241 -3.15 -11.13 -8.57
CA ARG A 241 -2.37 -12.28 -9.05
C ARG A 241 -2.96 -12.92 -10.31
N THR A 242 -4.29 -12.98 -10.42
CA THR A 242 -4.93 -13.43 -11.67
C THR A 242 -4.68 -12.47 -12.85
N GLU A 243 -4.38 -11.20 -12.55
CA GLU A 243 -4.00 -10.17 -13.52
C GLU A 243 -2.49 -10.16 -13.84
N GLY A 244 -1.71 -11.11 -13.29
CA GLY A 244 -0.28 -11.26 -13.56
C GLY A 244 0.65 -10.44 -12.67
N VAL A 245 0.13 -9.74 -11.65
CA VAL A 245 0.94 -9.02 -10.66
C VAL A 245 1.38 -9.96 -9.55
N ARG A 246 2.67 -10.00 -9.23
CA ARG A 246 3.17 -10.77 -8.09
C ARG A 246 2.89 -10.01 -6.79
N VAL A 247 1.83 -10.38 -6.07
CA VAL A 247 1.45 -9.71 -4.82
C VAL A 247 1.80 -10.54 -3.58
N ALA A 248 2.44 -9.91 -2.59
CA ALA A 248 2.64 -10.44 -1.25
C ALA A 248 1.92 -9.59 -0.22
N LEU A 249 1.35 -10.25 0.79
CA LEU A 249 0.67 -9.60 1.90
C LEU A 249 1.58 -9.66 3.13
N VAL A 250 1.95 -8.50 3.70
CA VAL A 250 2.55 -8.45 5.03
C VAL A 250 1.41 -8.26 6.04
N PRO A 251 1.26 -9.13 7.04
CA PRO A 251 0.08 -9.16 7.91
C PRO A 251 0.12 -8.07 9.00
N THR A 252 0.32 -6.81 8.62
CA THR A 252 0.29 -5.66 9.55
C THR A 252 -1.13 -5.44 10.08
N ARG A 253 -1.22 -5.11 11.38
CA ARG A 253 -2.47 -4.91 12.12
C ARG A 253 -2.70 -3.46 12.53
N ALA A 254 -1.64 -2.64 12.48
CA ALA A 254 -1.66 -1.22 12.78
C ALA A 254 -0.72 -0.45 11.87
N ALA A 255 -0.96 0.85 11.69
CA ALA A 255 -0.15 1.71 10.83
C ALA A 255 1.31 1.76 11.25
N VAL A 256 1.62 1.77 12.56
CA VAL A 256 3.00 1.76 13.07
C VAL A 256 3.79 0.52 12.65
N GLN A 257 3.14 -0.64 12.52
CA GLN A 257 3.79 -1.85 11.98
C GLN A 257 4.04 -1.71 10.47
N GLY A 258 3.14 -1.02 9.75
CA GLY A 258 3.33 -0.65 8.35
C GLY A 258 4.50 0.32 8.15
N ILE A 259 4.68 1.29 9.05
CA ILE A 259 5.83 2.21 9.04
C ILE A 259 7.12 1.42 9.25
N ALA A 260 7.18 0.53 10.24
CA ALA A 260 8.35 -0.31 10.49
C ALA A 260 8.67 -1.22 9.29
N ALA A 261 7.66 -1.83 8.68
CA ALA A 261 7.81 -2.62 7.45
C ALA A 261 8.36 -1.77 6.29
N LEU A 262 7.81 -0.57 6.09
CA LEU A 262 8.22 0.33 5.01
C LEU A 262 9.64 0.86 5.23
N ALA A 263 10.05 1.10 6.48
CA ALA A 263 11.38 1.61 6.82
C ALA A 263 12.52 0.63 6.46
N VAL A 264 12.23 -0.68 6.41
CA VAL A 264 13.21 -1.72 6.03
C VAL A 264 13.09 -2.19 4.58
N HIS A 265 12.16 -1.61 3.82
CA HIS A 265 11.91 -1.94 2.43
C HIS A 265 13.12 -1.59 1.56
N GLU A 266 13.59 -2.54 0.77
CA GLU A 266 14.72 -2.36 -0.15
C GLU A 266 14.31 -2.80 -1.56
N PRO A 267 14.04 -1.86 -2.49
CA PRO A 267 13.58 -2.17 -3.84
C PRO A 267 14.52 -3.08 -4.64
N ASP A 268 15.82 -2.94 -4.41
CA ASP A 268 16.88 -3.70 -5.11
C ASP A 268 17.08 -5.12 -4.55
N ARG A 269 16.47 -5.45 -3.39
CA ARG A 269 16.52 -6.79 -2.78
C ARG A 269 15.58 -7.75 -3.51
N GLY A 270 15.88 -9.05 -3.48
CA GLY A 270 14.95 -10.07 -3.98
C GLY A 270 13.59 -10.00 -3.27
N PHE A 271 12.49 -10.19 -4.02
CA PHE A 271 11.13 -9.96 -3.50
C PHE A 271 10.81 -10.73 -2.23
N ASP A 272 11.09 -12.02 -2.21
CA ASP A 272 10.77 -12.84 -1.04
C ASP A 272 11.64 -12.47 0.16
N GLU A 273 12.90 -12.07 -0.06
CA GLU A 273 13.80 -11.60 0.99
C GLU A 273 13.35 -10.26 1.58
N ASP A 274 12.86 -9.35 0.73
CA ASP A 274 12.28 -8.07 1.13
C ASP A 274 10.99 -8.28 1.92
N VAL A 275 10.06 -9.10 1.43
CA VAL A 275 8.83 -9.46 2.15
C VAL A 275 9.12 -10.10 3.50
N VAL A 276 10.13 -10.98 3.60
CA VAL A 276 10.55 -11.57 4.88
C VAL A 276 11.07 -10.50 5.82
N ALA A 277 11.92 -9.58 5.36
CA ALA A 277 12.44 -8.49 6.19
C ALA A 277 11.33 -7.55 6.66
N MET A 278 10.44 -7.13 5.76
CA MET A 278 9.28 -6.30 6.07
C MET A 278 8.35 -6.98 7.08
N THR A 279 8.12 -8.29 6.92
CA THR A 279 7.31 -9.09 7.85
C THR A 279 7.97 -9.21 9.21
N ALA A 280 9.30 -9.38 9.27
CA ALA A 280 10.04 -9.43 10.52
C ALA A 280 9.98 -8.09 11.27
N ALA A 281 10.18 -6.96 10.57
CA ALA A 281 10.07 -5.62 11.17
C ALA A 281 8.66 -5.34 11.71
N ALA A 282 7.62 -5.62 10.90
CA ALA A 282 6.23 -5.51 11.34
C ALA A 282 5.93 -6.38 12.58
N GLY A 283 6.45 -7.61 12.60
CA GLY A 283 6.24 -8.56 13.69
C GLY A 283 7.03 -8.24 14.97
N ALA A 284 8.17 -7.55 14.87
CA ALA A 284 8.94 -7.06 16.01
C ALA A 284 8.27 -5.83 16.65
N THR A 285 7.53 -5.04 15.87
CA THR A 285 6.84 -3.84 16.33
C THR A 285 5.58 -4.20 17.12
N ARG A 286 5.62 -4.00 18.44
CA ARG A 286 4.43 -3.98 19.29
C ARG A 286 3.67 -2.69 19.02
N TYR A 287 2.34 -2.77 18.97
CA TYR A 287 1.51 -1.61 18.68
C TYR A 287 0.45 -1.39 19.75
N ALA A 288 0.11 -0.12 19.94
CA ALA A 288 -1.00 0.32 20.74
C ALA A 288 -1.69 1.52 20.10
N GLU A 289 -2.92 1.77 20.51
CA GLU A 289 -3.68 2.95 20.14
C GLU A 289 -4.46 3.49 21.32
N LEU A 290 -4.68 4.79 21.31
CA LEU A 290 -5.68 5.41 22.16
C LEU A 290 -6.99 5.55 21.39
N ALA A 291 -8.10 5.38 22.10
CA ALA A 291 -9.44 5.60 21.58
C ALA A 291 -10.32 6.25 22.65
N VAL A 292 -11.36 6.96 22.22
CA VAL A 292 -12.38 7.51 23.13
C VAL A 292 -13.56 6.56 23.17
N ALA A 293 -13.97 6.15 24.36
CA ALA A 293 -15.14 5.30 24.55
C ALA A 293 -16.43 6.06 24.17
N GLU A 294 -17.16 5.59 23.16
CA GLU A 294 -18.43 6.23 22.74
C GLU A 294 -19.59 5.94 23.71
N ARG A 295 -19.51 4.83 24.44
CA ARG A 295 -20.57 4.34 25.33
C ARG A 295 -20.00 3.44 26.43
N GLN A 296 -20.82 3.17 27.44
CA GLN A 296 -20.47 2.19 28.46
C GLN A 296 -20.25 0.80 27.85
N SER A 297 -19.14 0.16 28.18
CA SER A 297 -18.82 -1.20 27.72
C SER A 297 -18.04 -1.99 28.76
N TRP A 298 -18.15 -3.32 28.70
CA TRP A 298 -17.37 -4.24 29.51
C TRP A 298 -16.11 -4.62 28.75
N THR A 299 -14.94 -4.41 29.35
CA THR A 299 -13.63 -4.71 28.76
C THR A 299 -12.81 -5.55 29.73
N MET A 300 -11.70 -6.10 29.26
CA MET A 300 -10.77 -6.86 30.11
C MET A 300 -10.11 -5.99 31.20
N ALA A 301 -9.97 -4.68 30.96
CA ALA A 301 -9.47 -3.71 31.94
C ALA A 301 -10.55 -3.25 32.96
N GLY A 302 -11.82 -3.59 32.73
CA GLY A 302 -12.95 -3.17 33.56
C GLY A 302 -14.09 -2.55 32.75
N ILE A 303 -15.00 -1.87 33.44
CA ILE A 303 -16.14 -1.19 32.82
C ILE A 303 -15.69 0.22 32.46
N CYS A 304 -15.75 0.58 31.17
CA CYS A 304 -15.56 1.96 30.73
C CYS A 304 -16.91 2.67 30.58
N GLN A 305 -16.89 4.00 30.65
CA GLN A 305 -18.00 4.91 30.44
C GLN A 305 -17.81 5.70 29.14
N ALA A 306 -18.87 6.35 28.66
CA ALA A 306 -18.75 7.28 27.54
C ALA A 306 -17.81 8.44 27.91
N GLY A 307 -16.81 8.70 27.06
CA GLY A 307 -15.80 9.74 27.26
C GLY A 307 -14.49 9.25 27.89
N ASP A 308 -14.45 8.03 28.44
CA ASP A 308 -13.19 7.46 28.96
C ASP A 308 -12.18 7.28 27.82
N ILE A 309 -10.90 7.48 28.13
CA ILE A 309 -9.80 7.20 27.22
C ILE A 309 -9.39 5.74 27.39
N LEU A 310 -9.46 4.99 26.31
CA LEU A 310 -9.07 3.59 26.26
C LEU A 310 -7.67 3.50 25.69
N GLY A 311 -6.79 2.77 26.37
CA GLY A 311 -5.49 2.35 25.85
C GLY A 311 -5.56 0.90 25.40
N LEU A 312 -5.49 0.68 24.10
CA LEU A 312 -5.54 -0.64 23.48
C LEU A 312 -4.11 -1.09 23.16
N ILE A 313 -3.71 -2.27 23.61
CA ILE A 313 -2.41 -2.89 23.27
C ILE A 313 -2.72 -4.18 22.52
N ASP A 314 -2.15 -4.36 21.34
CA ASP A 314 -2.47 -5.47 20.43
C ASP A 314 -3.99 -5.62 20.14
N GLY A 315 -4.72 -4.50 20.13
CA GLY A 315 -6.17 -4.44 19.91
C GLY A 315 -7.03 -4.73 21.15
N ASP A 316 -6.42 -5.11 22.28
CA ASP A 316 -7.14 -5.35 23.53
C ASP A 316 -7.09 -4.15 24.46
N VAL A 317 -8.23 -3.75 25.03
CA VAL A 317 -8.30 -2.67 26.02
C VAL A 317 -7.54 -3.07 27.28
N ALA A 318 -6.35 -2.50 27.45
CA ALA A 318 -5.47 -2.75 28.57
C ALA A 318 -5.60 -1.67 29.66
N VAL A 319 -5.91 -0.43 29.26
CA VAL A 319 -5.99 0.73 30.16
C VAL A 319 -7.31 1.47 29.94
N ILE A 320 -7.93 1.91 31.04
CA ILE A 320 -9.03 2.88 31.03
C ILE A 320 -8.54 4.07 31.86
N GLY A 321 -8.53 5.26 31.26
CA GLY A 321 -8.09 6.49 31.90
C GLY A 321 -9.02 7.66 31.62
N ALA A 322 -8.81 8.76 32.33
CA ALA A 322 -9.67 9.95 32.28
C ALA A 322 -9.24 10.96 31.21
N ASP A 323 -7.97 10.92 30.79
CA ASP A 323 -7.37 11.87 29.87
C ASP A 323 -6.31 11.22 28.98
N VAL A 324 -6.07 11.84 27.82
CA VAL A 324 -5.14 11.33 26.80
C VAL A 324 -3.69 11.30 27.32
N PRO A 325 -3.13 12.36 27.93
CA PRO A 325 -1.76 12.34 28.43
C PRO A 325 -1.46 11.24 29.45
N GLY A 326 -2.31 11.08 30.48
CA GLY A 326 -2.13 10.08 31.53
C GLY A 326 -2.29 8.66 31.01
N THR A 327 -3.26 8.44 30.11
CA THR A 327 -3.47 7.12 29.49
C THR A 327 -2.32 6.77 28.56
N ALA A 328 -1.82 7.71 27.76
CA ALA A 328 -0.66 7.53 26.88
C ALA A 328 0.59 7.08 27.67
N ARG A 329 0.91 7.78 28.77
CA ARG A 329 2.04 7.41 29.65
C ARG A 329 1.89 6.00 30.20
N THR A 330 0.69 5.66 30.70
CA THR A 330 0.42 4.32 31.24
C THR A 330 0.56 3.22 30.18
N VAL A 331 0.13 3.49 28.95
CA VAL A 331 0.28 2.57 27.82
C VAL A 331 1.76 2.39 27.46
N LEU A 332 2.52 3.49 27.34
CA LEU A 332 3.96 3.44 27.08
C LEU A 332 4.71 2.63 28.13
N ASP A 333 4.46 2.89 29.42
CA ASP A 333 5.10 2.16 30.53
C ASP A 333 4.87 0.65 30.41
N ARG A 334 3.65 0.25 30.04
CA ARG A 334 3.31 -1.17 29.84
C ARG A 334 3.98 -1.76 28.61
N MET A 335 4.05 -1.02 27.51
CA MET A 335 4.70 -1.49 26.28
C MET A 335 6.23 -1.61 26.44
N LEU A 336 6.84 -0.70 27.20
CA LEU A 336 8.28 -0.66 27.47
C LEU A 336 8.71 -1.55 28.63
N ALA A 337 7.78 -2.09 29.42
CA ALA A 337 8.07 -3.06 30.49
C ALA A 337 8.80 -4.32 29.97
N ALA A 338 8.59 -4.68 28.70
CA ALA A 338 9.27 -5.79 28.03
C ALA A 338 10.59 -5.38 27.34
N GLY A 339 11.05 -4.14 27.53
CA GLY A 339 12.17 -3.54 26.79
C GLY A 339 11.72 -2.84 25.51
N GLY A 340 12.65 -2.27 24.77
CA GLY A 340 12.41 -1.63 23.47
C GLY A 340 13.66 -0.86 23.03
N GLU A 341 13.75 -0.52 21.76
CA GLU A 341 14.85 0.26 21.18
C GLU A 341 14.34 1.55 20.53
N LEU A 342 13.13 1.52 19.98
CA LEU A 342 12.50 2.67 19.31
C LEU A 342 11.03 2.77 19.68
N VAL A 343 10.58 3.99 20.00
CA VAL A 343 9.18 4.35 20.16
C VAL A 343 8.76 5.22 18.99
N THR A 344 7.74 4.80 18.24
CA THR A 344 7.11 5.62 17.19
C THR A 344 5.77 6.14 17.70
N LEU A 345 5.60 7.47 17.74
CA LEU A 345 4.36 8.14 18.12
C LEU A 345 3.71 8.75 16.88
N VAL A 346 2.44 8.44 16.63
CA VAL A 346 1.65 9.06 15.54
C VAL A 346 0.48 9.82 16.15
N LEU A 347 0.55 11.15 16.11
CA LEU A 347 -0.46 12.02 16.70
C LEU A 347 -1.59 12.30 15.72
N GLY A 348 -2.83 12.18 16.17
CA GLY A 348 -3.99 12.69 15.44
C GLY A 348 -3.98 14.23 15.33
N GLU A 349 -4.77 14.75 14.40
CA GLU A 349 -4.87 16.20 14.11
C GLU A 349 -5.14 17.05 15.35
N ASP A 350 -6.12 16.65 16.16
CA ASP A 350 -6.57 17.41 17.34
C ASP A 350 -5.63 17.31 18.55
N VAL A 351 -4.55 16.53 18.44
CA VAL A 351 -3.60 16.33 19.54
C VAL A 351 -2.45 17.34 19.46
N PRO A 352 -2.18 18.12 20.51
CA PRO A 352 -1.13 19.12 20.50
C PRO A 352 0.28 18.49 20.55
N ASP A 353 1.26 19.13 19.90
CA ASP A 353 2.67 18.68 19.94
C ASP A 353 3.24 18.59 21.35
N THR A 354 2.73 19.41 22.28
CA THR A 354 3.13 19.36 23.69
C THR A 354 2.90 18.00 24.34
N LEU A 355 1.97 17.20 23.81
CA LEU A 355 1.83 15.81 24.26
C LEU A 355 3.03 14.97 23.80
N ALA A 356 3.46 15.10 22.54
CA ALA A 356 4.62 14.38 22.02
C ALA A 356 5.87 14.72 22.85
N ASP A 357 6.13 16.01 23.08
CA ASP A 357 7.26 16.48 23.90
C ASP A 357 7.23 15.85 25.30
N ALA A 358 6.05 15.78 25.91
CA ALA A 358 5.88 15.22 27.25
C ALA A 358 6.05 13.68 27.30
N LEU A 359 5.72 12.98 26.21
CA LEU A 359 5.92 11.53 26.11
C LEU A 359 7.36 11.18 25.76
N GLU A 360 7.99 11.94 24.87
CA GLU A 360 9.42 11.81 24.54
C GLU A 360 10.28 12.01 25.78
N GLU A 361 10.01 13.08 26.55
CA GLU A 361 10.69 13.33 27.82
C GLU A 361 10.49 12.18 28.82
N HIS A 362 9.26 11.65 28.92
CA HIS A 362 8.93 10.53 29.79
C HIS A 362 9.70 9.25 29.40
N VAL A 363 9.79 8.94 28.11
CA VAL A 363 10.60 7.81 27.60
C VAL A 363 12.08 8.03 27.90
N ARG A 364 12.59 9.24 27.65
CA ARG A 364 14.00 9.59 27.88
C ARG A 364 14.41 9.48 29.35
N GLU A 365 13.52 9.84 30.28
CA GLU A 365 13.77 9.71 31.72
C GLU A 365 13.69 8.27 32.23
N GLY A 366 12.75 7.47 31.72
CA GLY A 366 12.54 6.08 32.15
C GLY A 366 13.43 5.05 31.43
N HIS A 367 13.84 5.33 30.19
CA HIS A 367 14.44 4.37 29.27
C HIS A 367 15.56 5.03 28.43
N LEU A 368 16.75 5.17 29.03
CA LEU A 368 17.92 5.86 28.45
C LEU A 368 18.45 5.33 27.10
N ALA A 369 18.03 4.14 26.67
CA ALA A 369 18.47 3.49 25.43
C ALA A 369 17.37 3.42 24.37
N VAL A 370 16.25 4.12 24.58
CA VAL A 370 15.10 4.10 23.69
C VAL A 370 15.00 5.44 22.97
N ASP A 371 15.09 5.39 21.64
CA ASP A 371 14.85 6.56 20.80
C ASP A 371 13.35 6.79 20.61
N THR A 372 12.94 8.03 20.35
CA THR A 372 11.55 8.37 20.05
C THR A 372 11.46 9.10 18.71
N VAL A 373 10.53 8.69 17.86
CA VAL A 373 10.22 9.34 16.58
C VAL A 373 8.74 9.71 16.57
N VAL A 374 8.45 10.92 16.10
CA VAL A 374 7.11 11.50 16.14
C VAL A 374 6.63 11.85 14.73
N TYR A 375 5.43 11.40 14.38
CA TYR A 375 4.76 11.70 13.13
C TYR A 375 3.38 12.31 13.36
N ARG A 376 2.92 13.10 12.37
CA ARG A 376 1.53 13.56 12.31
C ARG A 376 0.70 12.60 11.47
N GLY A 377 -0.35 12.05 12.07
CA GLY A 377 -1.30 11.15 11.43
C GLY A 377 -2.40 11.86 10.65
N GLY A 378 -2.59 13.16 10.91
CA GLY A 378 -3.65 13.96 10.31
C GLY A 378 -5.04 13.53 10.80
N HIS A 379 -6.02 13.56 9.89
CA HIS A 379 -7.42 13.29 10.20
C HIS A 379 -7.68 11.78 10.37
N GLN A 380 -7.47 11.28 11.58
CA GLN A 380 -7.70 9.88 11.96
C GLN A 380 -8.52 9.77 13.25
N ARG A 381 -9.17 8.62 13.48
CA ARG A 381 -10.00 8.40 14.69
C ARG A 381 -9.19 8.31 15.98
N ALA A 382 -8.05 7.63 15.94
CA ALA A 382 -7.22 7.40 17.11
C ALA A 382 -6.45 8.69 17.46
N PRO A 383 -6.58 9.24 18.68
CA PRO A 383 -5.79 10.40 19.09
C PRO A 383 -4.28 10.13 19.03
N LEU A 384 -3.87 8.89 19.31
CA LEU A 384 -2.46 8.51 19.32
C LEU A 384 -2.31 7.04 18.91
N LEU A 385 -1.39 6.76 17.98
CA LEU A 385 -0.85 5.42 17.74
C LEU A 385 0.56 5.35 18.31
N ILE A 386 0.91 4.20 18.87
CA ILE A 386 2.21 3.95 19.50
C ILE A 386 2.77 2.66 18.92
N GLY A 387 3.98 2.71 18.38
CA GLY A 387 4.80 1.56 18.04
C GLY A 387 5.97 1.45 19.00
N VAL A 388 6.30 0.24 19.45
CA VAL A 388 7.53 -0.05 20.20
C VAL A 388 8.22 -1.24 19.57
N GLU A 389 9.46 -1.05 19.11
CA GLU A 389 10.32 -2.08 18.51
C GLU A 389 11.21 -2.75 19.56
#